data_AF-A0A428GY97-F1
#
_entry.id   AF-A0A428GY97-F1
#
_cell.length_a   1.000
_cell.length_b   1.000
_cell.length_c   1.000
_cell.angle_alpha   90.00
_cell.angle_beta   90.00
_cell.angle_gamma   90.00
#
_symmetry.space_group_name_H-M   'P 1'
#
loop_
_entity.id
_entity.type
_entity.pdbx_description
1 polymer ?
#
loop_
_entity_poly.entity_id
_entity_poly.type
_entity_poly.pdbx_seq_one_letter_code
_entity_poly.pdbx_strand_id
1 'polypeptide(L)'
;MAAAARTGADEVSALAKNANQELQEIWSKIDFTSYTALAPYEVESLFASQGITQAQFIDTFQAETDQIVAKMNAPAQEFENLDKQLQEVIEKTVATDTQFAKEFKQWKAEM
;
A
#
# COMPACT_ATOMS: atom_id res chain seq x y z
N MET A 1 -9.98 -14.16 0.34
CA MET A 1 -9.07 -13.54 -0.66
C MET A 1 -8.87 -12.06 -0.37
N ALA A 2 -9.93 -11.25 -0.24
CA ALA A 2 -9.84 -9.84 0.15
C ALA A 2 -9.00 -9.59 1.41
N ALA A 3 -9.29 -10.30 2.51
CA ALA A 3 -8.51 -10.17 3.75
C ALA A 3 -7.02 -10.46 3.56
N ALA A 4 -6.66 -11.55 2.85
CA ALA A 4 -5.26 -11.90 2.60
C ALA A 4 -4.56 -10.87 1.71
N ALA A 5 -5.24 -10.37 0.67
CA ALA A 5 -4.69 -9.33 -0.20
C ALA A 5 -4.48 -8.01 0.57
N ARG A 6 -5.43 -7.64 1.44
CA ARG A 6 -5.29 -6.48 2.32
C ARG A 6 -4.13 -6.63 3.30
N THR A 7 -4.03 -7.77 4.00
CA THR A 7 -2.90 -8.05 4.90
C THR A 7 -1.56 -7.93 4.19
N GLY A 8 -1.42 -8.51 2.99
CA GLY A 8 -0.18 -8.40 2.21
C GLY A 8 0.13 -6.96 1.77
N ALA A 9 -0.89 -6.18 1.39
CA ALA A 9 -0.70 -4.77 1.04
C ALA A 9 -0.29 -3.92 2.26
N ASP A 10 -0.87 -4.19 3.43
CA ASP A 10 -0.54 -3.51 4.68
C ASP A 10 0.88 -3.84 5.14
N GLU A 11 1.30 -5.12 5.04
CA GLU A 11 2.67 -5.57 5.34
C GLU A 11 3.70 -4.89 4.44
N VAL A 12 3.45 -4.83 3.12
CA VAL A 12 4.34 -4.15 2.17
C VAL A 12 4.39 -2.65 2.46
N SER A 13 3.27 -2.03 2.79
CA SER A 13 3.22 -0.59 3.16
C SER A 13 4.01 -0.31 4.43
N ALA A 14 3.91 -1.17 5.44
CA ALA A 14 4.70 -1.08 6.67
C ALA A 14 6.20 -1.26 6.39
N LEU A 15 6.56 -2.23 5.55
CA LEU A 15 7.96 -2.47 5.17
C LEU A 15 8.55 -1.27 4.41
N ALA A 16 7.83 -0.74 3.43
CA ALA A 16 8.24 0.45 2.68
C ALA A 16 8.46 1.65 3.61
N LYS A 17 7.56 1.87 4.56
CA LYS A 17 7.70 2.93 5.57
C LYS A 17 8.98 2.75 6.40
N ASN A 18 9.23 1.55 6.91
CA ASN A 18 10.41 1.28 7.73
C ASN A 18 11.70 1.45 6.91
N ALA A 19 11.73 0.92 5.69
CA ALA A 19 12.90 1.02 4.81
C ALA A 19 13.21 2.48 4.44
N ASN A 20 12.19 3.28 4.12
CA ASN A 20 12.36 4.72 3.86
C ASN A 20 12.89 5.46 5.10
N GLN A 21 12.43 5.11 6.29
CA GLN A 21 12.93 5.70 7.54
C GLN A 21 14.40 5.32 7.80
N GLU A 22 14.74 4.03 7.70
CA GLU A 22 16.13 3.55 7.88
C GLU A 22 17.09 4.24 6.90
N LEU A 23 16.63 4.47 5.67
CA LEU A 23 17.43 5.14 4.66
C LEU A 23 17.69 6.62 5.00
N GLN A 24 16.69 7.33 5.52
CA GLN A 24 16.87 8.70 6.04
C GLN A 24 17.82 8.72 7.24
N GLU A 25 17.75 7.72 8.12
CA GLU A 25 18.66 7.58 9.25
C GLU A 25 20.11 7.31 8.80
N ILE A 26 20.32 6.51 7.76
CA ILE A 26 21.65 6.31 7.15
C ILE A 26 22.17 7.62 6.57
N TRP A 27 21.35 8.34 5.81
CA TRP A 27 21.74 9.62 5.20
C TRP A 27 22.14 10.66 6.25
N SER A 28 21.38 10.79 7.34
CA SER A 28 21.68 11.75 8.41
C SER A 28 22.95 11.43 9.22
N LYS A 29 23.46 10.19 9.15
CA LYS A 29 24.73 9.79 9.78
C LYS A 29 25.96 10.14 8.92
N ILE A 30 25.78 10.58 7.68
CA ILE A 30 26.90 10.98 6.84
C ILE A 30 27.46 12.31 7.37
N ASP A 31 28.65 12.24 7.94
CA ASP A 31 29.36 13.42 8.43
C ASP A 31 30.20 14.06 7.32
N PHE A 32 29.59 15.01 6.59
CA PHE A 32 30.28 15.81 5.59
C PHE A 32 31.28 16.82 6.19
N THR A 33 31.33 16.98 7.52
CA THR A 33 32.21 17.94 8.22
C THR A 33 33.53 17.33 8.68
N SER A 34 33.65 16.00 8.60
CA SER A 34 34.86 15.24 8.98
C SER A 34 36.11 15.60 8.16
N TYR A 35 35.94 16.21 6.98
CA TYR A 35 37.04 16.63 6.10
C TYR A 35 37.41 18.10 6.33
N THR A 36 38.37 18.35 7.24
CA THR A 36 38.82 19.72 7.59
C THR A 36 39.64 20.42 6.52
N ALA A 37 40.10 19.68 5.49
CA ALA A 37 40.89 20.22 4.40
C ALA A 37 40.05 20.94 3.33
N LEU A 38 38.74 20.74 3.32
CA LEU A 38 37.81 21.29 2.35
C LEU A 38 36.65 21.99 3.06
N ALA A 39 36.03 22.97 2.42
CA ALA A 39 34.79 23.54 2.91
C ALA A 39 33.63 22.52 2.77
N PRO A 40 32.60 22.56 3.63
CA PRO A 40 31.50 21.58 3.62
C PRO A 40 30.83 21.38 2.24
N TYR A 41 30.62 22.47 1.49
CA TYR A 41 30.02 22.41 0.15
C TYR A 41 30.91 21.71 -0.88
N GLU A 42 32.25 21.77 -0.72
CA GLU A 42 33.20 21.09 -1.61
C GLU A 42 33.16 19.58 -1.36
N VAL A 43 33.03 19.18 -0.09
CA VAL A 43 32.84 17.78 0.30
C VAL A 43 31.51 17.26 -0.28
N GLU A 44 30.40 17.97 -0.08
CA GLU A 44 29.11 17.61 -0.67
C GLU A 44 29.19 17.47 -2.19
N SER A 45 29.87 18.39 -2.88
CA SER A 45 30.04 18.33 -4.34
C SER A 45 30.90 17.13 -4.78
N LEU A 46 31.91 16.73 -3.99
CA LEU A 46 32.71 15.53 -4.28
C LEU A 46 31.87 14.26 -4.13
N PHE A 47 31.07 14.15 -3.07
CA PHE A 47 30.13 13.04 -2.90
C PHE A 47 29.10 13.00 -4.03
N ALA A 48 28.54 14.14 -4.41
CA ALA A 48 27.63 14.25 -5.55
C ALA A 48 28.28 13.82 -6.87
N SER A 49 29.57 14.13 -7.07
CA SER A 49 30.32 13.67 -8.27
C SER A 49 30.47 12.14 -8.34
N GLN A 50 30.40 11.46 -7.20
CA GLN A 50 30.40 9.99 -7.11
C GLN A 50 28.98 9.40 -7.12
N GLY A 51 27.95 10.21 -7.35
CA GLY A 51 26.55 9.79 -7.36
C GLY A 51 25.92 9.67 -5.96
N ILE A 52 26.58 10.19 -4.92
CA ILE A 52 26.05 10.21 -3.55
C ILE A 52 25.33 11.54 -3.35
N THR A 53 24.08 11.60 -3.83
CA THR A 53 23.17 12.72 -3.58
C THR A 53 21.93 12.23 -2.85
N GLN A 54 21.31 13.11 -2.06
CA GLN A 54 20.06 12.79 -1.38
C GLN A 54 18.98 12.38 -2.39
N ALA A 55 18.91 13.06 -3.54
CA ALA A 55 17.94 12.75 -4.58
C ALA A 55 18.17 11.36 -5.20
N GLN A 56 19.41 10.99 -5.49
CA GLN A 56 19.70 9.65 -6.02
C GLN A 56 19.47 8.56 -4.98
N PHE A 57 19.81 8.82 -3.72
CA PHE A 57 19.75 7.79 -2.68
C PHE A 57 18.37 7.66 -2.04
N ILE A 58 17.81 8.77 -1.54
CA ILE A 58 16.51 8.80 -0.85
C ILE A 58 15.36 8.82 -1.86
N ASP A 59 15.33 9.82 -2.75
CA ASP A 59 14.13 10.07 -3.54
C ASP A 59 13.88 8.94 -4.55
N THR A 60 14.94 8.38 -5.16
CA THR A 60 14.80 7.22 -6.06
C THR A 60 14.25 6.00 -5.35
N PHE A 61 14.80 5.67 -4.17
CA PHE A 61 14.35 4.53 -3.38
C PHE A 61 12.90 4.72 -2.91
N GLN A 62 12.56 5.93 -2.49
CA GLN A 62 11.19 6.27 -2.09
C GLN A 62 10.23 6.14 -3.27
N ALA A 63 10.59 6.61 -4.46
CA ALA A 63 9.77 6.47 -5.67
C ALA A 63 9.54 4.99 -6.06
N GLU A 64 10.57 4.15 -5.97
CA GLU A 64 10.44 2.71 -6.23
C GLU A 64 9.55 2.02 -5.20
N THR A 65 9.75 2.31 -3.91
CA THR A 65 8.93 1.72 -2.84
C THR A 65 7.47 2.18 -2.92
N ASP A 66 7.21 3.45 -3.22
CA ASP A 66 5.86 3.98 -3.45
C ASP A 66 5.18 3.27 -4.63
N GLN A 67 5.91 2.98 -5.70
CA GLN A 67 5.37 2.22 -6.84
C GLN A 67 4.99 0.79 -6.43
N ILE A 68 5.81 0.13 -5.61
CA ILE A 68 5.54 -1.22 -5.10
C ILE A 68 4.29 -1.20 -4.20
N VAL A 69 4.19 -0.24 -3.28
CA VAL A 69 3.04 -0.04 -2.41
C VAL A 69 1.76 0.18 -3.23
N ALA A 70 1.82 1.01 -4.28
CA ALA A 70 0.67 1.23 -5.16
C ALA A 70 0.23 -0.05 -5.88
N LYS A 71 1.19 -0.84 -6.41
CA LYS A 71 0.92 -2.12 -7.07
C LYS A 71 0.32 -3.18 -6.16
N MET A 72 0.63 -3.15 -4.86
CA MET A 72 0.05 -4.07 -3.88
C MET A 72 -1.32 -3.62 -3.39
N ASN A 73 -1.55 -2.31 -3.24
CA ASN A 73 -2.82 -1.77 -2.80
C ASN A 73 -3.94 -1.91 -3.84
N ALA A 74 -3.63 -1.74 -5.13
CA ALA A 74 -4.62 -1.84 -6.21
C ALA A 74 -5.41 -3.18 -6.20
N PRO A 75 -4.78 -4.36 -6.28
CA PRO A 75 -5.50 -5.63 -6.24
C PRO A 75 -6.18 -5.88 -4.89
N ALA A 76 -5.60 -5.41 -3.77
CA ALA A 76 -6.24 -5.53 -2.45
C ALA A 76 -7.59 -4.78 -2.42
N GLN A 77 -7.63 -3.58 -3.00
CA GLN A 77 -8.87 -2.80 -3.13
C GLN A 77 -9.87 -3.45 -4.10
N GLU A 78 -9.40 -4.02 -5.20
CA GLU A 78 -10.27 -4.76 -6.13
C GLU A 78 -10.92 -5.97 -5.46
N PHE A 79 -10.16 -6.75 -4.68
CA PHE A 79 -10.73 -7.87 -3.94
C PHE A 79 -11.73 -7.46 -2.88
N GLU A 80 -11.52 -6.34 -2.18
CA GLU A 80 -12.50 -5.80 -1.23
C GLU A 80 -13.80 -5.36 -1.91
N ASN A 81 -13.68 -4.69 -3.06
CA ASN A 81 -14.85 -4.31 -3.84
C ASN A 81 -15.62 -5.54 -4.32
N LEU A 82 -14.92 -6.57 -4.79
CA LEU A 82 -15.54 -7.84 -5.19
C LEU A 82 -16.22 -8.52 -4.00
N ASP A 83 -15.58 -8.58 -2.84
CA ASP A 83 -16.15 -9.17 -1.63
C ASP A 83 -17.45 -8.47 -1.23
N LYS A 84 -17.45 -7.13 -1.23
CA LYS A 84 -18.64 -6.32 -0.98
C LYS A 84 -19.77 -6.60 -1.99
N GLN A 85 -19.46 -6.62 -3.28
CA GLN A 85 -20.45 -6.91 -4.32
C GLN A 85 -21.06 -8.32 -4.16
N LEU A 86 -20.24 -9.31 -3.80
CA LEU A 86 -20.73 -10.67 -3.54
C LEU A 86 -21.66 -10.71 -2.33
N GLN A 87 -21.32 -10.02 -1.23
CA GLN A 87 -22.19 -9.93 -0.05
C GLN A 87 -23.52 -9.27 -0.40
N GLU A 88 -23.51 -8.14 -1.11
CA GLU A 88 -24.74 -7.45 -1.53
C GLU A 88 -25.65 -8.34 -2.39
N VAL A 89 -25.08 -9.11 -3.32
CA VAL A 89 -25.83 -10.04 -4.16
C VAL A 89 -26.39 -11.20 -3.34
N ILE A 90 -25.63 -11.75 -2.40
CA ILE A 90 -26.09 -12.81 -1.49
C ILE A 90 -27.27 -12.31 -0.66
N GLU A 91 -27.12 -11.16 0.00
CA GLU A 91 -28.16 -10.56 0.84
C GLU A 91 -29.45 -10.30 0.04
N LYS A 92 -29.34 -9.72 -1.15
CA LYS A 92 -30.48 -9.49 -2.04
C LYS A 92 -31.15 -10.79 -2.48
N THR A 93 -30.36 -11.81 -2.79
CA THR A 93 -30.88 -13.12 -3.21
C THR A 93 -31.63 -13.79 -2.06
N VAL A 94 -31.06 -13.78 -0.85
CA VAL A 94 -31.70 -14.32 0.36
C VAL A 94 -32.99 -13.58 0.68
N ALA A 95 -33.00 -12.25 0.58
CA ALA A 95 -34.20 -11.45 0.81
C ALA A 95 -35.30 -11.78 -0.20
N THR A 96 -34.93 -11.91 -1.49
CA THR A 96 -35.87 -12.24 -2.58
C THR A 96 -36.45 -13.64 -2.38
N ASP A 97 -35.62 -14.64 -2.08
CA ASP A 97 -36.05 -16.02 -1.85
C ASP A 97 -36.97 -16.12 -0.62
N THR A 98 -36.63 -15.41 0.45
CA THR A 98 -37.47 -15.32 1.66
C THR A 98 -38.85 -14.73 1.34
N GLN A 99 -38.90 -13.70 0.49
CA GLN A 99 -40.15 -13.09 0.03
C GLN A 99 -40.98 -14.09 -0.80
N PHE A 100 -40.37 -14.74 -1.80
CA PHE A 100 -41.07 -15.74 -2.61
C PHE A 100 -41.60 -16.91 -1.78
N ALA A 101 -40.84 -17.38 -0.79
CA ALA A 101 -41.31 -18.42 0.12
C ALA A 101 -42.55 -17.98 0.92
N LYS A 102 -42.63 -16.69 1.30
CA LYS A 102 -43.81 -16.12 1.97
C LYS A 102 -45.01 -16.05 1.03
N GLU A 103 -44.81 -15.51 -0.17
CA GLU A 103 -45.86 -15.39 -1.20
C GLU A 103 -46.42 -16.77 -1.59
N PHE A 104 -45.55 -17.78 -1.74
CA PHE A 104 -45.97 -19.14 -2.06
C PHE A 104 -46.83 -19.77 -0.94
N LYS A 105 -46.47 -19.53 0.33
CA LYS A 105 -47.29 -19.99 1.47
C LYS A 105 -48.66 -19.30 1.51
N GLN A 106 -48.72 -18.01 1.18
CA GLN A 106 -49.98 -17.27 1.08
C GLN A 106 -50.86 -17.82 -0.04
N TRP A 107 -50.30 -17.96 -1.25
CA TRP A 107 -51.00 -18.54 -2.39
C TRP A 107 -51.56 -19.94 -2.09
N LYS A 108 -50.76 -20.80 -1.44
CA LYS A 108 -51.22 -22.14 -1.04
C LYS A 108 -52.35 -22.12 -0.02
N ALA A 109 -52.43 -21.10 0.84
CA ALA A 109 -53.51 -20.95 1.83
C ALA A 109 -54.80 -20.36 1.23
N GLU A 110 -54.70 -19.67 0.10
CA GLU A 110 -55.83 -19.10 -0.64
C GLU A 110 -56.47 -20.09 -1.62
N MET A 111 -55.83 -21.25 -1.84
CA MET A 111 -56.37 -22.40 -2.59
C MET A 111 -57.10 -23.38 -1.69
#